data_AF-A0A6G1JDJ9-F1
#
_entry.id   AF-A0A6G1JDJ9-F1
#
_cell.length_a   1.000
_cell.length_b   1.000
_cell.length_c   1.000
_cell.angle_alpha   90.00
_cell.angle_beta   90.00
_cell.angle_gamma   90.00
#
_symmetry.space_group_name_H-M   'P 1'
#
loop_
_entity.id
_entity.type
_entity.pdbx_description
1 polymer ?
#
loop_
_entity_poly.entity_id
_entity_poly.type
_entity_poly.pdbx_seq_one_letter_code
_entity_poly.pdbx_strand_id
1 'polypeptide(L)'
;MNGHEVISLTTGLGYSKVLTLYRKLFTNCLCINPAEGETVSTSFDIIASIINQSCDPSTFVFLEGNSLCVRSIRKLRAGDEITQCYIDVAMNFLLRRQALKSEFFFYCHCGRREMQIRSHEERFPDQCDRLQHSRQQLLDCVNEAISLAHEDQIEAHVRNIARQVFPDRDWPDDIEPLPTIRMRSAAILKVQGELGNAL
;
A
#
# COMPACT_ATOMS: atom_id res chain seq x y z
N MET A 1 5.17 9.61 53.26
CA MET A 1 6.10 10.38 52.41
C MET A 1 6.83 9.39 51.52
N ASN A 2 6.27 9.06 50.36
CA ASN A 2 6.92 8.18 49.39
C ASN A 2 7.45 9.08 48.26
N GLY A 3 8.76 9.22 48.20
CA GLY A 3 9.45 9.94 47.13
C GLY A 3 9.27 9.18 45.83
N HIS A 4 8.50 9.77 44.91
CA HIS A 4 8.54 9.35 43.52
C HIS A 4 9.87 9.85 42.95
N GLU A 5 10.79 8.91 42.73
CA GLU A 5 12.01 9.14 41.97
C GLU A 5 11.59 9.60 40.56
N VAL A 6 11.82 10.89 40.28
CA VAL A 6 11.66 11.44 38.94
C VAL A 6 12.77 10.82 38.11
N ILE A 7 12.45 9.78 37.33
CA ILE A 7 13.36 9.23 36.33
C ILE A 7 13.73 10.37 35.39
N SER A 8 14.98 10.81 35.45
CA SER A 8 15.53 11.81 34.55
C SER A 8 15.45 11.27 33.11
N LEU A 9 14.49 11.76 32.32
CA LEU A 9 14.26 11.35 30.92
C LEU A 9 15.33 11.86 29.94
N THR A 10 16.49 12.31 30.42
CA THR A 10 17.57 12.83 29.58
C THR A 10 18.45 11.68 29.11
N THR A 11 18.12 11.11 27.95
CA THR A 11 18.85 10.00 27.30
C THR A 11 20.29 10.34 26.86
N GLY A 12 20.80 11.54 27.17
CA GLY A 12 22.11 12.05 26.71
C GLY A 12 22.23 12.20 25.18
N LEU A 13 21.19 11.85 24.42
CA LEU A 13 21.19 11.86 22.96
C LEU A 13 20.80 13.26 22.46
N GLY A 14 21.70 13.87 21.70
CA GLY A 14 21.39 15.10 20.96
C GLY A 14 20.30 14.88 19.90
N TYR A 15 19.54 15.93 19.59
CA TYR A 15 18.42 15.92 18.65
C TYR A 15 18.73 15.24 17.30
N SER A 16 19.90 15.51 16.72
CA SER A 16 20.33 14.90 15.44
C SER A 16 20.44 13.38 15.50
N LYS A 17 20.92 12.82 16.62
CA LYS A 17 21.01 11.36 16.81
C LYS A 17 19.63 10.74 16.95
N VAL A 18 18.73 11.39 17.70
CA VAL A 18 17.34 10.94 17.85
C VAL A 18 16.64 10.90 16.49
N LEU A 19 16.77 11.95 15.68
CA LEU A 19 16.17 12.01 14.35
C LEU A 19 16.72 10.93 13.41
N THR A 20 18.02 10.63 13.51
CA THR A 20 18.66 9.56 12.73
C THR A 20 18.11 8.19 13.12
N LEU A 21 17.98 7.91 14.42
CA LEU A 21 17.42 6.66 14.90
C LEU A 21 15.95 6.52 14.50
N TYR A 22 15.17 7.59 14.65
CA TYR A 22 13.77 7.62 14.24
C TYR A 22 13.60 7.27 12.75
N ARG A 23 14.41 7.87 11.87
CA ARG A 23 14.38 7.58 10.43
C ARG A 23 14.72 6.12 10.12
N LYS A 24 15.71 5.55 10.81
CA LYS A 24 16.06 4.13 10.67
C LYS A 24 14.90 3.25 11.09
N LEU A 25 14.33 3.47 12.28
CA LEU A 25 13.18 2.70 12.77
C LEU A 25 11.99 2.82 11.80
N PHE A 26 11.62 4.04 11.42
CA PHE A 26 10.48 4.28 10.54
C PHE A 26 10.56 3.53 9.20
N THR A 27 11.77 3.39 8.64
CA THR A 27 11.96 2.77 7.32
C THR A 27 12.29 1.28 7.36
N ASN A 28 12.60 0.73 8.54
CA ASN A 28 13.10 -0.64 8.70
C ASN A 28 12.24 -1.51 9.63
N CYS A 29 11.26 -0.91 10.30
CA CYS A 29 10.30 -1.66 11.10
C CYS A 29 9.31 -2.41 10.22
N LEU A 30 8.84 -3.55 10.72
CA LEU A 30 7.80 -4.38 10.11
C LEU A 30 6.49 -4.26 10.89
N CYS A 31 5.40 -4.08 10.16
CA CYS A 31 4.06 -4.17 10.72
C CYS A 31 3.69 -5.64 10.95
N ILE A 32 3.23 -5.96 12.16
CA ILE A 32 2.78 -7.28 12.55
C ILE A 32 1.27 -7.32 12.36
N ASN A 33 0.84 -8.08 11.37
CA ASN A 33 -0.58 -8.28 11.10
C ASN A 33 -0.99 -9.70 11.54
N PRO A 34 -2.13 -9.85 12.23
CA PRO A 34 -2.78 -11.14 12.39
C PRO A 34 -3.24 -11.66 11.01
N ALA A 35 -3.59 -12.95 10.94
CA ALA A 35 -4.14 -13.51 9.69
C ALA A 35 -5.43 -12.81 9.24
N GLU A 36 -6.20 -12.30 10.20
CA GLU A 36 -7.42 -11.52 9.99
C GLU A 36 -7.43 -10.31 10.93
N GLY A 37 -7.77 -9.13 10.43
CA GLY A 37 -7.88 -7.90 11.23
C GLY A 37 -6.80 -6.85 10.96
N GLU A 38 -6.73 -5.84 11.83
CA GLU A 38 -5.80 -4.71 11.71
C GLU A 38 -4.42 -5.04 12.32
N THR A 39 -3.41 -4.23 11.96
CA THR A 39 -2.06 -4.33 12.51
C THR A 39 -2.08 -4.30 14.03
N VAL A 40 -1.47 -5.32 14.65
CA VAL A 40 -1.45 -5.48 16.11
C VAL A 40 -0.24 -4.81 16.73
N SER A 41 0.89 -4.79 16.01
CA SER A 41 2.15 -4.26 16.55
C SER A 41 3.14 -3.89 15.46
N THR A 42 4.26 -3.27 15.85
CA THR A 42 5.41 -2.98 15.01
C THR A 42 6.64 -3.65 15.64
N SER A 43 7.46 -4.31 14.82
CA SER A 43 8.72 -4.93 15.26
C SER A 43 9.90 -4.39 14.48
N PHE A 44 11.06 -4.34 15.13
CA PHE A 44 12.33 -4.04 14.49
C PHE A 44 13.25 -5.26 14.61
N ASP A 45 13.58 -5.85 13.47
CA ASP A 45 14.53 -6.95 13.37
C ASP A 45 15.59 -6.59 12.32
N ILE A 46 16.86 -6.64 12.73
CA ILE A 46 18.00 -6.22 11.91
C ILE A 46 18.18 -7.12 10.68
N ILE A 47 17.87 -8.41 10.80
CA ILE A 47 17.99 -9.37 9.71
C ILE A 47 16.82 -9.23 8.74
N ALA A 48 15.62 -8.99 9.25
CA ALA A 48 14.47 -8.70 8.38
C ALA A 48 14.66 -7.37 7.64
N SER A 49 15.27 -6.36 8.27
CA SER A 49 15.41 -5.02 7.67
C SER A 49 16.38 -4.95 6.50
N ILE A 50 17.25 -5.94 6.32
CA ILE A 50 18.15 -6.03 5.15
C ILE A 50 17.52 -6.75 3.95
N ILE A 51 16.34 -7.37 4.12
CA ILE A 51 15.66 -8.11 3.05
C ILE A 51 14.88 -7.13 2.19
N ASN A 52 15.30 -6.95 0.95
CA ASN A 52 14.71 -5.99 0.01
C ASN A 52 13.25 -6.33 -0.38
N GLN A 53 12.60 -5.30 -0.95
CA GLN A 53 11.23 -5.38 -1.46
C GLN A 53 11.15 -6.03 -2.84
N SER A 54 10.22 -6.98 -3.00
CA SER A 54 9.66 -7.38 -4.28
C SER A 54 8.15 -7.54 -4.16
N CYS A 55 7.41 -7.06 -5.15
CA CYS A 55 5.96 -7.29 -5.20
C CYS A 55 5.60 -8.74 -5.58
N ASP A 56 6.59 -9.51 -6.05
CA ASP A 56 6.56 -10.98 -6.22
C ASP A 56 7.72 -11.57 -5.38
N PRO A 57 7.53 -11.70 -4.06
CA PRO A 57 8.62 -11.98 -3.14
C PRO A 57 9.11 -13.43 -3.22
N SER A 58 10.36 -13.69 -2.84
CA SER A 58 10.85 -15.05 -2.64
C SER A 58 10.45 -15.65 -1.32
N THR A 59 10.21 -14.80 -0.32
CA THR A 59 9.97 -15.20 1.07
C THR A 59 8.75 -14.51 1.67
N PHE A 60 8.17 -15.16 2.67
CA PHE A 60 7.16 -14.61 3.54
C PHE A 60 7.75 -14.44 4.95
N VAL A 61 7.50 -13.28 5.55
CA VAL A 61 7.95 -12.94 6.90
C VAL A 61 6.76 -13.03 7.84
N PHE A 62 6.92 -13.76 8.94
CA PHE A 62 5.87 -13.97 9.93
C PHE A 62 6.48 -14.10 11.33
N LEU A 63 5.65 -14.06 12.36
CA LEU A 63 6.05 -14.29 13.74
C LEU A 63 5.54 -15.64 14.23
N GLU A 64 6.41 -16.36 14.92
CA GLU A 64 6.06 -17.52 15.73
C GLU A 64 6.36 -17.19 17.20
N GLY A 65 5.32 -16.81 17.94
CA GLY A 65 5.47 -16.18 19.27
C GLY A 65 6.24 -14.86 19.16
N ASN A 66 7.41 -14.80 19.81
CA ASN A 66 8.30 -13.63 19.78
C ASN A 66 9.45 -13.76 18.76
N SER A 67 9.45 -14.81 17.95
CA SER A 67 10.52 -15.05 16.96
C SER A 67 10.07 -14.64 15.57
N LEU A 68 10.85 -13.78 14.91
CA LEU A 68 10.64 -13.46 13.51
C LEU A 68 11.19 -14.58 12.63
N CYS A 69 10.35 -15.09 11.75
CA CYS A 69 10.65 -16.17 10.85
C CYS A 69 10.53 -15.71 9.41
N VAL A 70 11.46 -16.16 8.58
CA VAL A 70 11.47 -15.93 7.13
C VAL A 70 11.44 -17.29 6.44
N ARG A 71 10.42 -17.55 5.62
CA ARG A 71 10.31 -18.81 4.85
C ARG A 71 10.19 -18.54 3.37
N SER A 72 10.87 -19.34 2.56
CA SER A 72 10.73 -19.31 1.10
C SER A 72 9.33 -19.73 0.68
N ILE A 73 8.71 -18.99 -0.23
CA ILE A 73 7.41 -19.32 -0.85
C ILE A 73 7.55 -19.81 -2.29
N ARG A 74 8.78 -19.83 -2.82
CA ARG A 74 9.15 -20.42 -4.09
C ARG A 74 10.53 -21.07 -3.99
N LYS A 75 10.89 -21.91 -4.96
CA LYS A 75 12.24 -22.48 -5.03
C LYS A 75 13.27 -21.36 -5.21
N LEU A 76 14.34 -21.42 -4.43
CA LEU A 76 15.49 -20.51 -4.47
C LEU A 76 16.72 -21.27 -4.95
N ARG A 77 17.52 -20.64 -5.82
CA ARG A 77 18.83 -21.13 -6.25
C ARG A 77 19.93 -20.34 -5.55
N ALA A 78 21.14 -20.90 -5.50
CA ALA A 78 22.29 -20.18 -5.00
C ALA A 78 22.51 -18.90 -5.84
N GLY A 79 22.63 -17.76 -5.17
CA GLY A 79 22.76 -16.45 -5.81
C GLY A 79 21.44 -15.71 -6.06
N ASP A 80 20.28 -16.35 -5.85
CA ASP A 80 19.01 -15.64 -5.87
C ASP A 80 18.93 -14.64 -4.70
N GLU A 81 18.42 -13.45 -4.96
CA GLU A 81 18.13 -12.48 -3.91
C GLU A 81 16.94 -12.94 -3.06
N ILE A 82 17.08 -12.78 -1.74
CA ILE A 82 15.97 -12.97 -0.79
C ILE A 82 15.21 -11.66 -0.70
N THR A 83 13.92 -11.69 -1.03
CA THR A 83 13.04 -10.53 -1.04
C THR A 83 11.72 -10.81 -0.31
N GLN A 84 11.17 -9.79 0.35
CA GLN A 84 9.85 -9.81 1.00
C GLN A 84 8.91 -8.77 0.36
N CYS A 85 7.65 -8.71 0.79
CA CYS A 85 6.71 -7.66 0.40
C CYS A 85 6.38 -6.76 1.61
N TYR A 86 6.78 -5.49 1.57
CA TYR A 86 6.64 -4.46 2.60
C TYR A 86 5.20 -3.93 2.74
N ILE A 87 4.41 -4.15 1.69
CA ILE A 87 3.05 -3.67 1.56
C ILE A 87 2.14 -4.84 1.23
N ASP A 88 0.83 -4.62 1.26
CA ASP A 88 -0.13 -5.67 0.91
C ASP A 88 0.05 -6.13 -0.55
N VAL A 89 0.25 -7.44 -0.71
CA VAL A 89 0.40 -8.10 -2.02
C VAL A 89 -0.87 -8.04 -2.86
N ALA A 90 -2.04 -7.86 -2.24
CA ALA A 90 -3.32 -7.70 -2.93
C ALA A 90 -3.48 -6.30 -3.55
N MET A 91 -2.70 -5.31 -3.10
CA MET A 91 -2.73 -3.97 -3.70
C MET A 91 -2.35 -4.02 -5.17
N ASN A 92 -3.03 -3.19 -5.96
CA ASN A 92 -2.75 -3.05 -7.38
C ASN A 92 -1.45 -2.28 -7.65
N PHE A 93 -0.95 -2.33 -8.89
CA PHE A 93 0.30 -1.67 -9.30
C PHE A 93 0.45 -0.22 -8.80
N LEU A 94 -0.57 0.61 -8.97
CA LEU A 94 -0.46 2.05 -8.70
C LEU A 94 -0.46 2.35 -7.21
N LEU A 95 -1.35 1.70 -6.45
CA LEU A 95 -1.35 1.82 -4.99
C LEU A 95 -0.03 1.35 -4.40
N ARG A 96 0.52 0.24 -4.90
CA ARG A 96 1.83 -0.26 -4.48
C ARG A 96 2.94 0.73 -4.78
N ARG A 97 2.95 1.29 -5.99
CA ARG A 97 3.95 2.28 -6.39
C ARG A 97 3.87 3.55 -5.55
N GLN A 98 2.65 4.01 -5.23
CA GLN A 98 2.42 5.17 -4.38
C GLN A 98 2.89 4.88 -2.95
N ALA A 99 2.45 3.77 -2.33
CA ALA A 99 2.82 3.38 -0.97
C ALA A 99 4.35 3.23 -0.81
N LEU A 100 5.01 2.52 -1.73
CA LEU A 100 6.47 2.37 -1.67
C LEU A 100 7.22 3.69 -1.83
N LYS A 101 6.70 4.60 -2.68
CA LYS A 101 7.29 5.92 -2.88
C LYS A 101 7.10 6.82 -1.65
N SER A 102 5.93 6.77 -1.00
CA SER A 102 5.62 7.61 0.16
C SER A 102 6.27 7.12 1.45
N GLU A 103 6.31 5.81 1.68
CA GLU A 103 6.76 5.21 2.94
C GLU A 103 8.24 4.83 2.91
N PHE A 104 8.73 4.36 1.76
CA PHE A 104 10.08 3.82 1.61
C PHE A 104 10.96 4.58 0.61
N PHE A 105 10.42 5.62 -0.03
CA PHE A 105 11.16 6.56 -0.87
C PHE A 105 11.80 5.94 -2.14
N PHE A 106 11.31 4.79 -2.62
CA PHE A 106 11.80 4.15 -3.85
C PHE A 106 10.66 3.68 -4.78
N TYR A 107 11.02 3.28 -6.01
CA TYR A 107 10.11 2.58 -6.93
C TYR A 107 10.53 1.11 -7.06
N CYS A 108 9.57 0.18 -6.96
CA CYS A 108 9.85 -1.24 -7.17
C CYS A 108 9.96 -1.55 -8.67
N HIS A 109 10.95 -2.35 -9.03
CA HIS A 109 11.27 -2.77 -10.40
C HIS A 109 11.18 -4.30 -10.59
N CYS A 110 10.42 -5.00 -9.75
CA CYS A 110 10.24 -6.44 -9.89
C CYS A 110 9.35 -6.81 -11.09
N GLY A 111 9.52 -8.04 -11.59
CA GLY A 111 8.82 -8.59 -12.76
C GLY A 111 7.28 -8.58 -12.71
N ARG A 112 6.69 -8.41 -11.52
CA ARG A 112 5.22 -8.32 -11.35
C ARG A 112 4.63 -7.11 -12.07
N ARG A 113 5.41 -6.05 -12.26
CA ARG A 113 4.97 -4.88 -13.02
C ARG A 113 4.73 -5.25 -14.49
N GLU A 114 5.73 -5.85 -15.13
CA GLU A 114 5.66 -6.27 -16.54
C GLU A 114 4.56 -7.31 -16.74
N MET A 115 4.40 -8.25 -15.80
CA MET A 115 3.32 -9.24 -15.84
C MET A 115 1.94 -8.57 -15.81
N GLN A 116 1.74 -7.55 -14.96
CA GLN A 116 0.46 -6.83 -14.92
C GLN A 116 0.21 -6.01 -16.18
N ILE A 117 1.23 -5.32 -16.70
CA ILE A 117 1.12 -4.59 -17.97
C ILE A 117 0.70 -5.54 -19.09
N ARG A 118 1.40 -6.68 -19.23
CA ARG A 118 1.06 -7.70 -20.23
C ARG A 118 -0.37 -8.21 -20.08
N SER A 119 -0.81 -8.50 -18.85
CA SER A 119 -2.20 -8.96 -18.62
C SER A 119 -3.24 -7.90 -19.01
N HIS A 120 -2.91 -6.61 -18.85
CA HIS A 120 -3.77 -5.52 -19.31
C HIS A 120 -3.77 -5.39 -20.83
N GLU A 121 -2.61 -5.51 -21.49
CA GLU A 121 -2.49 -5.49 -22.95
C GLU A 121 -3.25 -6.66 -23.60
N GLU A 122 -3.13 -7.88 -23.04
CA GLU A 122 -3.85 -9.06 -23.50
C GLU A 122 -5.37 -8.91 -23.38
N ARG A 123 -5.84 -8.26 -22.30
CA ARG A 123 -7.28 -8.05 -22.05
C ARG A 123 -7.86 -6.84 -22.79
N PHE A 124 -7.05 -5.81 -23.02
CA PHE A 124 -7.45 -4.54 -23.65
C PHE A 124 -6.42 -4.08 -24.69
N PRO A 125 -6.33 -4.79 -25.83
CA PRO A 125 -5.42 -4.41 -26.91
C PRO A 125 -5.72 -2.98 -27.39
N ASP A 126 -4.66 -2.24 -27.76
CA ASP A 126 -4.71 -0.86 -28.28
C ASP A 126 -5.35 0.20 -27.36
N GLN A 127 -5.54 -0.14 -26.08
CA GLN A 127 -6.11 0.75 -25.06
C GLN A 127 -5.16 1.01 -23.89
N CYS A 128 -3.98 0.39 -23.85
CA CYS A 128 -3.10 0.42 -22.66
C CYS A 128 -2.65 1.85 -22.28
N ASP A 129 -2.27 2.68 -23.24
CA ASP A 129 -1.87 4.07 -22.97
C ASP A 129 -3.03 4.92 -22.46
N ARG A 130 -4.21 4.79 -23.07
CA ARG A 130 -5.45 5.48 -22.64
C ARG A 130 -5.89 5.01 -21.26
N LEU A 131 -5.87 3.70 -21.01
CA LEU A 131 -6.14 3.09 -19.71
C LEU A 131 -5.19 3.63 -18.65
N GLN A 132 -3.90 3.72 -18.94
CA GLN A 132 -2.91 4.23 -17.99
C GLN A 132 -3.16 5.70 -17.67
N HIS A 133 -3.45 6.54 -18.67
CA HIS A 133 -3.74 7.95 -18.49
C HIS A 133 -5.01 8.17 -17.67
N SER A 134 -6.13 7.56 -18.10
CA SER A 134 -7.41 7.68 -17.41
C SER A 134 -7.37 7.10 -16.00
N ARG A 135 -6.57 6.04 -15.77
CA ARG A 135 -6.35 5.49 -14.43
C ARG A 135 -5.59 6.45 -13.52
N GLN A 136 -4.62 7.21 -14.04
CA GLN A 136 -3.96 8.26 -13.26
C GLN A 136 -4.93 9.39 -12.91
N GLN A 137 -5.73 9.86 -13.87
CA GLN A 137 -6.75 10.90 -13.62
C GLN A 137 -7.74 10.46 -12.55
N LEU A 138 -8.23 9.22 -12.62
CA LEU A 138 -9.14 8.67 -11.62
C LEU A 138 -8.51 8.59 -10.22
N LEU A 139 -7.20 8.29 -10.11
CA LEU A 139 -6.49 8.33 -8.82
C LEU A 139 -6.34 9.75 -8.28
N ASP A 140 -6.07 10.71 -9.15
CA ASP A 140 -5.99 12.11 -8.76
C ASP A 140 -7.36 12.58 -8.23
N CYS A 141 -8.46 12.19 -8.88
CA CYS A 141 -9.81 12.41 -8.37
C CYS A 141 -10.05 11.78 -7.00
N VAL A 142 -9.49 10.60 -6.71
CA VAL A 142 -9.60 9.98 -5.39
C VAL A 142 -8.84 10.77 -4.33
N ASN A 143 -7.64 11.23 -4.66
CA ASN A 143 -6.83 12.01 -3.73
C ASN A 143 -7.47 13.38 -3.48
N GLU A 144 -8.12 13.98 -4.48
CA GLU A 144 -8.92 15.19 -4.35
C GLU A 144 -10.26 14.95 -3.63
N ALA A 145 -10.87 13.77 -3.79
CA ALA A 145 -12.10 13.37 -3.12
C ALA A 145 -11.96 13.30 -1.59
N ILE A 146 -10.77 13.02 -1.06
CA ILE A 146 -10.50 13.14 0.38
C ILE A 146 -10.67 14.59 0.87
N SER A 147 -10.64 15.57 -0.04
CA SER A 147 -10.87 16.99 0.23
C SER A 147 -12.25 17.51 -0.19
N LEU A 148 -13.12 16.70 -0.83
CA LEU A 148 -14.44 17.12 -1.33
C LEU A 148 -15.58 16.37 -0.65
N ALA A 149 -16.59 17.13 -0.20
CA ALA A 149 -17.62 16.70 0.74
C ALA A 149 -18.85 15.97 0.14
N HIS A 150 -18.87 15.63 -1.17
CA HIS A 150 -20.09 15.11 -1.81
C HIS A 150 -19.80 13.98 -2.84
N GLU A 151 -20.42 12.81 -2.60
CA GLU A 151 -20.29 11.57 -3.38
C GLU A 151 -20.72 11.71 -4.86
N ASP A 152 -21.84 12.39 -5.12
CA ASP A 152 -22.39 12.57 -6.47
C ASP A 152 -21.40 13.21 -7.45
N GLN A 153 -20.57 14.13 -6.96
CA GLN A 153 -19.57 14.83 -7.77
C GLN A 153 -18.43 13.88 -8.16
N ILE A 154 -18.04 12.99 -7.26
CA ILE A 154 -17.02 11.96 -7.49
C ILE A 154 -17.54 10.97 -8.53
N GLU A 155 -18.78 10.50 -8.39
CA GLU A 155 -19.36 9.53 -9.33
C GLU A 155 -19.49 10.10 -10.75
N ALA A 156 -19.96 11.34 -10.89
CA ALA A 156 -20.06 12.02 -12.17
C ALA A 156 -18.67 12.19 -12.84
N HIS A 157 -17.66 12.52 -12.04
CA HIS A 157 -16.29 12.70 -12.55
C HIS A 157 -15.67 11.36 -12.96
N VAL A 158 -15.83 10.31 -12.15
CA VAL A 158 -15.40 8.94 -12.46
C VAL A 158 -16.05 8.45 -13.76
N ARG A 159 -17.35 8.68 -13.93
CA ARG A 159 -18.10 8.31 -15.14
C ARG A 159 -17.58 9.03 -16.39
N ASN A 160 -17.25 10.32 -16.27
CA ASN A 160 -16.67 11.07 -17.37
C ASN A 160 -15.29 10.55 -17.78
N ILE A 161 -14.43 10.20 -16.83
CA ILE A 161 -13.12 9.62 -17.15
C ILE A 161 -13.27 8.21 -17.74
N ALA A 162 -14.17 7.39 -17.20
CA ALA A 162 -14.41 6.04 -17.70
C ALA A 162 -14.80 6.02 -19.19
N ARG A 163 -15.66 6.96 -19.60
CA ARG A 163 -16.10 7.10 -21.00
C ARG A 163 -14.98 7.46 -21.98
N GLN A 164 -13.85 8.00 -21.51
CA GLN A 164 -12.70 8.29 -22.37
C GLN A 164 -12.02 7.01 -22.88
N VAL A 165 -12.12 5.92 -22.12
CA VAL A 165 -11.53 4.62 -22.46
C VAL A 165 -12.58 3.66 -22.98
N PHE A 166 -13.76 3.68 -22.39
CA PHE A 166 -14.88 2.81 -22.74
C PHE A 166 -16.10 3.66 -23.12
N PRO A 167 -16.25 4.08 -24.39
CA PRO A 167 -17.36 4.93 -24.80
C PRO A 167 -18.72 4.25 -24.65
N ASP A 168 -18.75 2.94 -24.90
CA ASP A 168 -19.98 2.14 -25.04
C ASP A 168 -20.22 1.17 -23.88
N ARG A 169 -19.38 1.20 -22.83
CA ARG A 169 -19.54 0.35 -21.65
C ARG A 169 -18.96 1.02 -20.39
N ASP A 170 -19.40 0.54 -19.24
CA ASP A 170 -18.84 0.98 -17.96
C ASP A 170 -17.41 0.46 -17.75
N TRP A 171 -16.69 1.15 -16.87
CA TRP A 171 -15.39 0.68 -16.40
C TRP A 171 -15.56 -0.65 -15.67
N PRO A 172 -14.81 -1.71 -16.01
CA PRO A 172 -14.97 -3.01 -15.38
C PRO A 172 -14.79 -2.94 -13.87
N ASP A 173 -15.70 -3.55 -13.12
CA ASP A 173 -15.72 -3.54 -11.65
C ASP A 173 -14.47 -4.15 -11.02
N ASP A 174 -13.80 -5.06 -11.73
CA ASP A 174 -12.60 -5.75 -11.29
C ASP A 174 -11.30 -5.01 -11.65
N ILE A 175 -11.41 -3.82 -12.24
CA ILE A 175 -10.26 -3.04 -12.70
C ILE A 175 -10.10 -1.75 -11.93
N GLU A 176 -8.89 -1.56 -11.43
CA GLU A 176 -8.48 -0.35 -10.75
C GLU A 176 -8.48 0.86 -11.69
N PRO A 177 -8.97 2.01 -11.20
CA PRO A 177 -9.05 2.37 -9.80
C PRO A 177 -10.47 2.32 -9.20
N LEU A 178 -11.46 1.77 -9.91
CA LEU A 178 -12.86 1.78 -9.46
C LEU A 178 -13.10 1.03 -8.14
N PRO A 179 -12.53 -0.17 -7.89
CA PRO A 179 -12.52 -0.80 -6.57
C PRO A 179 -12.02 0.12 -5.45
N THR A 180 -10.89 0.79 -5.66
CA THR A 180 -10.31 1.72 -4.68
C THR A 180 -11.21 2.91 -4.42
N ILE A 181 -11.80 3.50 -5.47
CA ILE A 181 -12.78 4.59 -5.38
C ILE A 181 -13.94 4.16 -4.48
N ARG A 182 -14.58 3.04 -4.81
CA ARG A 182 -15.75 2.54 -4.07
C ARG A 182 -15.43 2.23 -2.62
N MET A 183 -14.30 1.58 -2.34
CA MET A 183 -13.86 1.31 -0.96
C MET A 183 -13.66 2.60 -0.17
N ARG A 184 -13.08 3.64 -0.78
CA ARG A 184 -12.88 4.94 -0.11
C ARG A 184 -14.16 5.72 0.06
N SER A 185 -15.06 5.73 -0.93
CA SER A 185 -16.40 6.32 -0.78
C SER A 185 -17.17 5.66 0.36
N ALA A 186 -17.16 4.32 0.44
CA ALA A 186 -17.78 3.60 1.55
C ALA A 186 -17.16 3.97 2.92
N ALA A 187 -15.84 4.15 3.00
CA ALA A 187 -15.19 4.62 4.22
C ALA A 187 -15.64 6.04 4.62
N ILE A 188 -15.83 6.94 3.65
CA ILE A 188 -16.33 8.30 3.87
C ILE A 188 -17.78 8.27 4.39
N LEU A 189 -18.67 7.54 3.71
CA LEU A 189 -20.07 7.35 4.13
C LEU A 189 -20.19 6.76 5.54
N LYS A 190 -19.29 5.82 5.88
CA LYS A 190 -19.20 5.26 7.23
C LYS A 190 -18.84 6.33 8.27
N VAL A 191 -17.88 7.20 7.97
CA VAL A 191 -17.49 8.31 8.86
C VAL A 191 -18.59 9.36 8.99
N GLN A 192 -19.36 9.60 7.92
CA GLN A 192 -20.48 10.55 7.90
C GLN A 192 -21.76 9.99 8.54
N GLY A 193 -21.81 8.69 8.85
CA GLY A 193 -22.99 8.04 9.42
C GLY A 193 -24.08 7.72 8.39
N GLU A 194 -23.76 7.81 7.10
CA GLU A 194 -24.71 7.66 5.98
C GLU A 194 -24.66 6.28 5.33
N LEU A 195 -23.73 5.41 5.75
CA LEU A 195 -23.56 4.06 5.19
C LEU A 195 -24.85 3.22 5.20
N GLY A 196 -25.69 3.40 6.23
CA GLY A 196 -26.98 2.70 6.35
C GLY A 196 -28.06 3.18 5.39
N ASN A 197 -27.91 4.37 4.79
CA ASN A 197 -28.84 4.90 3.80
C ASN A 197 -28.45 4.54 2.35
N ALA A 198 -27.24 4.02 2.15
CA ALA A 198 -26.66 3.69 0.85
C ALA A 198 -26.67 2.17 0.52
N LEU A 199 -27.12 1.33 1.46
CA LEU A 199 -27.38 -0.12 1.28
C LEU A 199 -28.85 -0.38 0.96
#